data_AF-A0A412YYY1-F1
#
_entry.id   AF-A0A412YYY1-F1
#
_cell.length_a   1.000
_cell.length_b   1.000
_cell.length_c   1.000
_cell.angle_alpha   90.00
_cell.angle_beta   90.00
_cell.angle_gamma   90.00
#
_symmetry.space_group_name_H-M   'P 1'
#
loop_
_entity.id
_entity.type
_entity.pdbx_description
1 polymer ?
#
loop_
_entity_poly.entity_id
_entity_poly.type
_entity_poly.pdbx_seq_one_letter_code
_entity_poly.pdbx_strand_id
1 'polypeptide(L)'
;MKDRRYYIRKNGILSEVTYDEYQKYVSHKKLEGNVYFVCIQNSLMEVTEDMYMKHYRVIRRKKYLTREVPYEILHYQSLDTDEMLGEELLYDDSGLSIEDKAIHNIYTDKLYPALVKLTDEERDLLYRLYYQGVSERVLAKQLGISQAAVHKRKEKILKQLRIWMKL
;
A
#
# COMPACT_ATOMS: atom_id res chain seq x y z
N MET A 1 27.42 -12.74 -29.73
CA MET A 1 27.77 -13.31 -28.41
C MET A 1 28.44 -12.21 -27.61
N LYS A 2 27.81 -11.76 -26.52
CA LYS A 2 28.19 -10.53 -25.80
C LYS A 2 29.58 -10.65 -25.17
N ASP A 3 30.39 -9.63 -25.42
CA ASP A 3 31.75 -9.38 -24.91
C ASP A 3 31.82 -9.62 -23.40
N ARG A 4 32.32 -10.80 -22.98
CA ARG A 4 32.52 -11.15 -21.57
C ARG A 4 34.00 -11.07 -21.25
N ARG A 5 34.33 -10.29 -20.22
CA ARG A 5 35.71 -10.11 -19.74
C ARG A 5 35.95 -11.02 -18.55
N TYR A 6 37.12 -11.65 -18.51
CA TYR A 6 37.48 -12.61 -17.47
C TYR A 6 38.64 -12.04 -16.66
N TYR A 7 38.54 -12.11 -15.33
CA TYR A 7 39.58 -11.60 -14.43
C TYR A 7 39.98 -12.66 -13.42
N ILE A 8 41.27 -12.94 -13.35
CA ILE A 8 41.89 -13.86 -12.38
C ILE A 8 42.67 -13.05 -11.36
N ARG A 9 42.63 -13.48 -10.11
CA ARG A 9 43.35 -12.84 -9.01
C ARG A 9 44.77 -13.41 -8.92
N LYS A 10 45.77 -12.61 -9.31
CA LYS A 10 47.19 -12.93 -9.17
C LYS A 10 47.82 -11.98 -8.14
N ASN A 11 48.44 -12.50 -7.09
CA ASN A 11 49.08 -11.72 -6.01
C ASN A 11 48.17 -10.64 -5.38
N GLY A 12 46.86 -10.91 -5.29
CA GLY A 12 45.89 -9.97 -4.71
C GLY A 12 45.29 -8.97 -5.70
N ILE A 13 45.78 -8.89 -6.93
CA ILE A 13 45.31 -7.97 -7.99
C ILE A 13 44.53 -8.76 -9.04
N LEU A 14 43.44 -8.18 -9.55
CA LEU A 14 42.67 -8.73 -10.67
C LEU A 14 43.34 -8.38 -11.99
N SER A 15 43.67 -9.38 -12.79
CA SER A 15 44.22 -9.21 -14.13
C SER A 15 43.24 -9.76 -15.15
N GLU A 16 42.99 -8.99 -16.22
CA GLU A 16 42.17 -9.44 -17.34
C GLU A 16 42.89 -10.57 -18.09
N VAL A 17 42.15 -11.61 -18.44
CA VAL A 17 42.63 -12.79 -19.14
C VAL A 17 41.67 -13.17 -20.26
N THR A 18 42.19 -13.93 -21.22
CA THR A 18 41.37 -14.53 -22.26
C THR A 18 40.52 -15.68 -21.70
N TYR A 19 39.49 -16.06 -22.45
CA TYR A 19 38.62 -17.17 -22.06
C TYR A 19 39.38 -18.50 -21.93
N ASP A 20 40.31 -18.79 -22.84
CA ASP A 20 41.09 -20.03 -22.84
C ASP A 20 42.03 -20.11 -21.61
N GLU A 21 42.63 -18.99 -21.22
CA GLU A 21 43.45 -18.88 -20.01
C GLU A 21 42.61 -19.08 -18.75
N TYR A 22 41.41 -18.49 -18.72
CA TYR A 22 40.44 -18.72 -17.65
C TYR A 22 40.07 -20.20 -17.52
N GLN A 23 39.75 -20.88 -18.61
CA GLN A 23 39.38 -22.30 -18.57
C GLN A 23 40.51 -23.17 -18.05
N LYS A 24 41.74 -22.93 -18.51
CA LYS A 24 42.94 -23.64 -18.03
C LYS A 24 43.16 -23.43 -16.54
N TYR A 25 43.04 -22.17 -16.08
CA TYR A 25 43.19 -21.83 -14.67
C TYR A 25 42.16 -22.52 -13.78
N VAL A 26 40.88 -22.46 -14.14
CA VAL A 26 39.81 -23.11 -13.37
C VAL A 26 40.00 -24.62 -13.33
N SER A 27 40.39 -25.23 -14.45
CA SER A 27 40.61 -26.68 -14.52
C SER A 27 41.74 -27.15 -13.62
N HIS A 28 42.86 -26.40 -13.59
CA HIS A 28 43.99 -26.68 -12.72
C HIS A 28 43.65 -26.43 -11.25
N LYS A 29 43.10 -25.26 -10.93
CA LYS A 29 42.88 -24.84 -9.54
C LYS A 29 41.74 -25.58 -8.84
N LYS A 30 40.78 -26.12 -9.60
CA LYS A 30 39.72 -26.99 -9.07
C LYS A 30 40.26 -28.29 -8.47
N LEU A 31 41.46 -28.74 -8.87
CA LEU A 31 42.13 -29.89 -8.27
C LEU A 31 42.73 -29.56 -6.90
N GLU A 32 43.08 -28.29 -6.66
CA GLU A 32 43.69 -27.80 -5.42
C GLU A 32 42.66 -27.30 -4.41
N GLY A 33 41.49 -26.85 -4.86
CA GLY A 33 40.40 -26.40 -3.99
C GLY A 33 39.28 -25.64 -4.71
N ASN A 34 38.37 -25.06 -3.92
CA ASN A 34 37.26 -24.28 -4.45
C ASN A 34 37.72 -22.89 -4.91
N VAL A 35 37.29 -22.50 -6.11
CA VAL A 35 37.52 -21.16 -6.66
C VAL A 35 36.18 -20.45 -6.82
N TYR A 36 36.10 -19.23 -6.32
CA TYR A 36 34.87 -18.46 -6.30
C TYR A 36 34.94 -17.32 -7.30
N PHE A 37 33.88 -17.18 -8.10
CA PHE A 37 33.74 -16.11 -9.08
C PHE A 37 32.43 -15.38 -8.89
N VAL A 38 32.47 -14.07 -9.11
CA VAL A 38 31.29 -13.20 -9.14
C VAL A 38 31.21 -12.55 -10.51
N CYS A 39 30.00 -12.55 -11.08
CA CYS A 39 29.73 -11.87 -12.34
C CYS A 39 29.06 -10.52 -12.06
N ILE A 40 29.71 -9.43 -12.51
CA ILE A 40 29.15 -8.08 -12.44
C ILE A 40 29.06 -7.56 -13.87
N GLN A 41 27.82 -7.27 -14.30
CA GLN A 41 27.50 -6.90 -15.69
C GLN A 41 27.99 -7.94 -16.70
N ASN A 42 29.12 -7.67 -17.36
CA ASN A 42 29.75 -8.53 -18.36
C ASN A 42 31.13 -9.05 -17.93
N SER A 43 31.53 -8.81 -16.68
CA SER A 43 32.85 -9.17 -16.17
C SER A 43 32.75 -10.29 -15.15
N LEU A 44 33.48 -11.38 -15.38
CA LEU A 44 33.61 -12.51 -14.45
C LEU A 44 34.92 -12.36 -13.68
N MET A 45 34.83 -12.14 -12.37
CA MET A 45 35.99 -11.84 -11.53
C MET A 45 36.17 -12.89 -10.45
N GLU A 46 37.41 -13.33 -10.25
CA GLU A 46 37.78 -14.18 -9.13
C GLU A 46 37.71 -13.41 -7.81
N VAL A 47 37.04 -13.99 -6.81
CA VAL A 47 36.87 -13.38 -5.50
C VAL A 47 37.21 -14.36 -4.39
N THR A 48 37.38 -13.85 -3.18
CA THR A 48 37.48 -14.70 -1.98
C THR A 48 36.11 -15.29 -1.64
N GLU A 49 36.11 -16.35 -0.84
CA GLU A 49 34.89 -17.00 -0.36
C GLU A 49 33.95 -16.05 0.39
N ASP A 50 34.48 -15.22 1.29
CA ASP A 50 33.67 -14.25 2.05
C ASP A 50 32.94 -13.26 1.14
N MET A 51 33.64 -12.74 0.11
CA MET A 51 33.04 -11.84 -0.88
C MET A 51 31.98 -12.54 -1.72
N TYR A 52 32.22 -13.79 -2.13
CA TYR A 52 31.26 -14.61 -2.86
C TYR A 52 29.98 -14.83 -2.05
N MET A 53 30.12 -15.23 -0.78
CA MET A 53 29.00 -15.48 0.10
C MET A 53 28.18 -14.21 0.34
N LYS A 54 28.83 -13.06 0.59
CA LYS A 54 28.14 -11.77 0.75
C LYS A 54 27.37 -11.36 -0.51
N HIS A 55 28.00 -11.47 -1.69
CA HIS A 55 27.36 -11.11 -2.96
C HIS A 55 26.11 -11.97 -3.24
N TYR A 56 26.22 -13.30 -3.11
CA TYR A 56 25.11 -14.19 -3.44
C TYR A 56 24.07 -14.32 -2.33
N ARG A 57 24.34 -13.92 -1.08
CA ARG A 57 23.33 -13.92 0.01
C ARG A 57 22.12 -13.06 -0.33
N VAL A 58 22.33 -11.86 -0.87
CA VAL A 58 21.25 -10.93 -1.25
C VAL A 58 20.48 -11.46 -2.46
N ILE A 59 21.19 -11.98 -3.47
CA ILE A 59 20.58 -12.55 -4.69
C ILE A 59 19.73 -13.77 -4.35
N ARG A 60 20.23 -14.66 -3.48
CA ARG A 60 19.47 -15.84 -3.01
C ARG A 60 18.23 -15.39 -2.25
N ARG A 61 18.34 -14.44 -1.31
CA ARG A 61 17.19 -13.88 -0.58
C ARG A 61 16.13 -13.31 -1.53
N LYS A 62 16.55 -12.53 -2.54
CA LYS A 62 15.65 -12.02 -3.58
C LYS A 62 14.96 -13.16 -4.34
N LYS A 63 15.71 -14.17 -4.80
CA LYS A 63 15.13 -15.33 -5.50
C LYS A 63 14.14 -16.13 -4.65
N TYR A 64 14.39 -16.31 -3.36
CA TYR A 64 13.44 -16.97 -2.45
C TYR A 64 12.14 -16.17 -2.31
N LEU A 65 12.24 -14.85 -2.11
CA LEU A 65 11.08 -13.95 -2.03
C LEU A 65 10.28 -13.89 -3.35
N THR A 66 10.96 -13.91 -4.50
CA THR A 66 10.29 -13.82 -5.81
C THR A 66 9.72 -15.17 -6.27
N ARG A 67 10.22 -16.32 -5.80
CA ARG A 67 9.72 -17.64 -6.21
C ARG A 67 8.32 -17.98 -5.70
N GLU A 68 7.86 -17.32 -4.63
CA GLU A 68 6.51 -17.53 -4.08
C GLU A 68 5.44 -16.69 -4.80
N VAL A 69 5.83 -15.83 -5.73
CA VAL A 69 4.93 -14.90 -6.41
C VAL A 69 4.95 -15.22 -7.91
N PRO A 70 3.95 -15.94 -8.46
CA PRO A 70 3.92 -16.32 -9.88
C PRO A 70 3.61 -15.14 -10.83
N TYR A 71 3.72 -13.90 -10.35
CA TYR A 71 3.37 -12.69 -11.06
C TYR A 71 4.59 -11.76 -11.12
N GLU A 72 4.81 -11.15 -12.28
CA GLU A 72 5.71 -10.01 -12.40
C GLU A 72 5.15 -8.87 -11.56
N ILE A 73 5.93 -8.38 -10.57
CA ILE A 73 5.53 -7.25 -9.74
C ILE A 73 5.63 -6.00 -10.61
N LEU A 74 4.52 -5.61 -11.23
CA LEU A 74 4.37 -4.36 -11.96
C LEU A 74 4.01 -3.25 -10.99
N HIS A 75 4.71 -2.12 -11.07
CA HIS A 75 4.35 -0.92 -10.32
C HIS A 75 3.20 -0.21 -11.03
N TYR A 76 2.25 0.37 -10.29
CA TYR A 76 1.08 1.01 -10.89
C TYR A 76 1.46 2.15 -11.85
N GLN A 77 2.47 2.94 -11.49
CA GLN A 77 3.03 4.00 -12.35
C GLN A 77 3.60 3.49 -13.68
N SER A 78 3.85 2.18 -13.82
CA SER A 78 4.29 1.59 -15.09
C SER A 78 3.15 1.44 -16.10
N LEU A 79 1.90 1.71 -15.69
CA LEU A 79 0.70 1.67 -16.52
C LEU A 79 0.18 3.09 -16.88
N ASP A 80 0.92 4.13 -16.53
CA ASP A 80 0.59 5.51 -16.89
C ASP A 80 0.57 5.67 -18.42
N THR A 81 -0.40 6.41 -18.92
CA THR A 81 -0.49 6.88 -20.31
C THR A 81 -0.46 8.41 -20.34
N ASP A 82 -0.27 9.01 -21.51
CA ASP A 82 -0.24 10.49 -21.64
C ASP A 82 -1.55 11.16 -21.17
N GLU A 83 -2.65 10.41 -21.11
CA GLU A 83 -3.99 10.91 -20.77
C GLU A 83 -4.47 10.48 -19.37
N MET A 84 -3.90 9.43 -18.77
CA MET A 84 -4.46 8.79 -17.56
C MET A 84 -3.38 8.08 -16.73
N LEU A 85 -3.45 8.18 -15.40
CA LEU A 85 -2.56 7.46 -14.50
C LEU A 85 -2.93 5.98 -14.41
N GLY A 86 -1.93 5.12 -14.26
CA GLY A 86 -2.10 3.67 -14.11
C GLY A 86 -2.85 3.28 -12.84
N GLU A 87 -2.84 4.16 -11.83
CA GLU A 87 -3.63 4.03 -10.60
C GLU A 87 -5.13 4.20 -10.86
N GLU A 88 -5.52 5.01 -11.86
CA GLU A 88 -6.92 5.27 -12.23
C GLU A 88 -7.57 4.10 -12.99
N LEU A 89 -6.77 3.17 -13.55
CA LEU A 89 -7.26 1.91 -14.14
C LEU A 89 -7.92 1.00 -13.10
N LEU A 90 -7.56 1.15 -11.83
CA LEU A 90 -8.07 0.34 -10.72
C LEU A 90 -9.25 1.05 -10.07
N TYR A 91 -10.36 1.10 -10.82
CA TYR A 91 -11.62 1.62 -10.34
C TYR A 91 -12.31 0.59 -9.43
N ASP A 92 -12.53 0.96 -8.16
CA ASP A 92 -13.37 0.21 -7.25
C ASP A 92 -14.84 0.64 -7.41
N ASP A 93 -15.60 -0.10 -8.22
CA ASP A 93 -17.03 0.15 -8.45
C ASP A 93 -17.90 -0.06 -7.20
N SER A 94 -17.34 -0.63 -6.13
CA SER A 94 -18.02 -0.73 -4.83
C SER A 94 -17.75 0.46 -3.91
N GLY A 95 -16.80 1.33 -4.27
CA GLY A 95 -16.40 2.50 -3.50
C GLY A 95 -17.28 3.73 -3.78
N LEU A 96 -17.41 4.61 -2.77
CA LEU A 96 -18.00 5.94 -3.00
C LEU A 96 -17.12 6.74 -3.97
N SER A 97 -17.77 7.46 -4.90
CA SER A 97 -17.07 8.35 -5.83
C SER A 97 -16.27 9.41 -5.09
N ILE A 98 -15.29 10.01 -5.75
CA ILE A 98 -14.50 11.12 -5.18
C ILE A 98 -15.43 12.28 -4.81
N GLU A 99 -16.41 12.57 -5.66
CA GLU A 99 -17.44 13.59 -5.42
C GLU A 99 -18.27 13.24 -4.17
N ASP A 100 -18.71 11.99 -4.02
CA ASP A 100 -19.49 11.55 -2.86
C ASP A 100 -18.68 11.66 -1.57
N LYS A 101 -17.39 11.31 -1.60
CA LYS A 101 -16.47 11.48 -0.47
C LYS A 101 -16.29 12.96 -0.12
N ALA A 102 -16.12 13.82 -1.13
CA ALA A 102 -16.00 15.27 -0.91
C ALA A 102 -17.28 15.85 -0.31
N ILE A 103 -18.45 15.47 -0.82
CA ILE A 103 -19.76 15.85 -0.31
C ILE A 103 -19.93 15.37 1.14
N HIS A 104 -19.58 14.11 1.42
CA HIS A 104 -19.64 13.54 2.77
C HIS A 104 -18.79 14.32 3.76
N ASN A 105 -17.56 14.66 3.38
CA ASN A 105 -16.65 15.45 4.22
C ASN A 105 -17.21 16.84 4.49
N ILE A 106 -17.72 17.55 3.46
CA ILE A 106 -18.34 18.87 3.62
C ILE A 106 -19.53 18.82 4.57
N TYR A 107 -20.41 17.82 4.45
CA TYR A 107 -21.55 17.68 5.36
C TYR A 107 -21.11 17.35 6.78
N THR A 108 -20.10 16.51 6.95
CA THR A 108 -19.57 16.12 8.27
C THR A 108 -18.93 17.32 8.97
N ASP A 109 -18.14 18.12 8.26
CA ASP A 109 -17.51 19.34 8.76
C ASP A 109 -18.54 20.38 9.22
N LYS A 110 -19.69 20.46 8.54
CA LYS A 110 -20.80 21.35 8.94
C LYS A 110 -21.62 20.77 10.08
N LEU A 111 -21.82 19.45 10.12
CA LEU A 111 -22.68 18.78 11.09
C LEU A 111 -22.05 18.77 12.49
N TYR A 112 -20.75 18.52 12.60
CA TYR A 112 -20.07 18.38 13.89
C TYR A 112 -20.24 19.64 14.79
N PRO A 113 -19.96 20.88 14.31
CA PRO A 113 -20.20 22.08 15.10
C PRO A 113 -21.67 22.33 15.42
N ALA A 114 -22.59 21.87 14.56
CA ALA A 114 -24.03 22.01 14.79
C ALA A 114 -24.52 21.06 15.89
N LEU A 115 -24.01 19.82 15.94
CA LEU A 115 -24.33 18.85 16.99
C LEU A 115 -23.83 19.28 18.37
N VAL A 116 -22.68 19.95 18.44
CA VAL A 116 -22.14 20.49 19.71
C VAL A 116 -23.07 21.52 20.35
N LYS A 117 -23.86 22.26 19.54
CA LYS A 117 -24.82 23.26 20.02
C LYS A 117 -26.12 22.65 20.56
N LEU A 118 -26.39 21.37 20.28
CA LEU A 118 -27.57 20.69 20.81
C LEU A 118 -27.39 20.40 22.31
N THR A 119 -28.48 20.52 23.04
CA THR A 119 -28.56 20.04 24.42
C THR A 119 -28.37 18.52 24.48
N ASP A 120 -28.01 18.01 25.65
CA ASP A 120 -27.80 16.57 25.84
C ASP A 120 -29.07 15.76 25.53
N GLU A 121 -30.24 16.28 25.89
CA GLU A 121 -31.54 15.65 25.59
C GLU A 121 -31.82 15.59 24.08
N GLU A 122 -31.55 16.68 23.35
CA GLU A 122 -31.75 16.72 21.89
C GLU A 122 -30.78 15.77 21.17
N ARG A 123 -29.54 15.67 21.67
CA ARG A 123 -28.51 14.78 21.14
C ARG A 123 -28.83 13.31 21.40
N ASP A 124 -29.28 12.97 22.61
CA ASP A 124 -29.73 11.62 22.96
C ASP A 124 -30.93 11.19 22.10
N LEU A 125 -31.88 12.11 21.86
CA LEU A 125 -33.02 11.84 20.97
C LEU A 125 -32.55 11.47 19.55
N LEU A 126 -31.65 12.25 18.95
CA LEU A 126 -31.10 11.95 17.62
C LEU A 126 -30.28 10.66 17.61
N TYR A 127 -29.47 10.42 18.64
CA TYR A 127 -28.67 9.21 18.76
C TYR A 127 -29.53 7.95 18.75
N ARG A 128 -30.61 7.93 19.54
CA ARG A 128 -31.55 6.81 19.57
C ARG A 128 -32.26 6.59 18.23
N LEU A 129 -32.68 7.68 17.58
CA LEU A 129 -33.42 7.60 16.31
C LEU A 129 -32.53 7.17 15.13
N TYR A 130 -31.37 7.77 14.97
CA TYR A 130 -30.53 7.60 13.77
C TYR A 130 -29.40 6.60 13.95
N TYR A 131 -28.76 6.55 15.12
CA TYR A 131 -27.62 5.65 15.35
C TYR A 131 -28.08 4.28 15.88
N GLN A 132 -28.99 4.26 16.86
CA GLN A 132 -29.53 3.01 17.39
C GLN A 132 -30.72 2.45 16.58
N GLY A 133 -31.26 3.23 15.64
CA GLY A 133 -32.38 2.81 14.79
C GLY A 133 -33.70 2.59 15.53
N VAL A 134 -33.87 3.20 16.71
CA VAL A 134 -35.10 3.05 17.51
C VAL A 134 -36.23 3.83 16.82
N SER A 135 -37.35 3.17 16.55
CA SER A 135 -38.52 3.86 15.97
C SER A 135 -39.11 4.90 16.93
N GLU A 136 -39.70 5.96 16.38
CA GLU A 136 -40.38 7.00 17.19
C GLU A 136 -41.46 6.42 18.11
N ARG A 137 -42.15 5.34 17.69
CA ARG A 137 -43.18 4.67 18.50
C ARG A 137 -42.60 3.99 19.73
N VAL A 138 -41.45 3.34 19.59
CA VAL A 138 -40.75 2.68 20.71
C VAL A 138 -40.18 3.74 21.64
N LEU A 139 -39.55 4.78 21.09
CA LEU A 139 -38.98 5.87 21.85
C LEU A 139 -40.05 6.65 22.65
N ALA A 140 -41.23 6.86 22.05
CA ALA A 140 -42.37 7.48 22.73
C ALA A 140 -42.82 6.68 23.97
N LYS A 141 -42.88 5.35 23.86
CA LYS A 141 -43.20 4.46 25.00
C LYS A 141 -42.13 4.55 26.09
N GLN A 142 -40.85 4.55 25.73
CA GLN A 142 -39.74 4.67 26.70
C GLN A 142 -39.77 6.00 27.45
N LEU A 143 -40.13 7.08 26.77
CA LEU A 143 -40.20 8.42 27.34
C LEU A 143 -41.54 8.74 28.01
N GLY A 144 -42.54 7.84 27.93
CA GLY A 144 -43.88 8.07 28.48
C GLY A 144 -44.65 9.20 27.80
N ILE A 145 -44.34 9.53 26.54
CA ILE A 145 -44.98 10.61 25.77
C ILE A 145 -45.66 10.07 24.51
N SER A 146 -46.42 10.92 23.82
CA SER A 146 -47.02 10.55 22.53
C SER A 146 -45.98 10.52 21.41
N GLN A 147 -46.20 9.67 20.40
CA GLN A 147 -45.33 9.63 19.21
C GLN A 147 -45.32 10.97 18.47
N ALA A 148 -46.45 11.69 18.43
CA ALA A 148 -46.52 13.03 17.87
C ALA A 148 -45.61 14.03 18.61
N ALA A 149 -45.44 13.90 19.93
CA ALA A 149 -44.53 14.72 20.70
C ALA A 149 -43.06 14.42 20.36
N VAL A 150 -42.69 13.14 20.20
CA VAL A 150 -41.36 12.73 19.71
C VAL A 150 -41.09 13.32 18.33
N HIS A 151 -42.04 13.15 17.41
CA HIS A 151 -41.94 13.67 16.05
C HIS A 151 -41.71 15.19 16.05
N LYS A 152 -42.52 15.94 16.81
CA LYS A 152 -42.39 17.40 16.92
C LYS A 152 -41.02 17.82 17.48
N ARG A 153 -40.49 17.10 18.47
CA ARG A 153 -39.14 17.35 19.01
C ARG A 153 -38.07 17.08 17.96
N LYS A 154 -38.12 15.94 17.27
CA LYS A 154 -37.22 15.60 16.17
C LYS A 154 -37.20 16.69 15.09
N GLU A 155 -38.38 17.09 14.61
CA GLU A 155 -38.51 18.13 13.57
C GLU A 155 -37.95 19.49 14.02
N LYS A 156 -38.13 19.85 15.29
CA LYS A 156 -37.54 21.08 15.84
C LYS A 156 -36.01 21.02 15.80
N ILE A 157 -35.43 19.91 16.22
CA ILE A 157 -33.98 19.69 16.22
C ILE A 157 -33.42 19.74 14.80
N LEU A 158 -34.06 19.05 13.84
CA LEU A 158 -33.64 19.06 12.44
C LEU A 158 -33.68 20.47 11.83
N LYS A 159 -34.69 21.28 12.18
CA LYS A 159 -34.76 22.70 11.77
C LYS A 159 -33.60 23.52 12.34
N GLN A 160 -33.26 23.32 13.62
CA GLN A 160 -32.11 24.00 14.24
C GLN A 160 -30.79 23.63 13.54
N LEU A 161 -30.57 22.33 13.30
CA LEU A 161 -29.38 21.83 12.60
C LEU A 161 -29.26 22.45 11.20
N ARG A 162 -30.35 22.47 10.43
CA ARG A 162 -30.36 23.06 9.09
C ARG A 162 -29.96 24.55 9.10
N ILE A 163 -30.50 25.32 10.05
CA ILE A 163 -30.17 26.74 10.21
C ILE A 163 -28.68 26.91 10.55
N TRP A 164 -28.14 26.12 11.48
CA TRP A 164 -26.74 26.24 11.90
C TRP A 164 -25.74 25.78 10.84
N MET A 165 -26.10 24.76 10.06
CA MET A 165 -25.29 24.26 8.94
C MET A 165 -25.34 25.17 7.71
N LYS A 166 -26.25 26.16 7.69
CA LYS A 166 -26.51 27.07 6.57
C LYS A 166 -26.84 26.29 5.28
N LEU A 167 -27.80 25.38 5.39
CA LEU A 167 -28.29 24.51 4.30
C LEU A 167 -29.67 24.92 3.77
#